data_AF-A0A7S0I665-F1
#
_entry.id   AF-A0A7S0I665-F1
#
_cell.length_a   1.000
_cell.length_b   1.000
_cell.length_c   1.000
_cell.angle_alpha   90.00
_cell.angle_beta   90.00
_cell.angle_gamma   90.00
#
_symmetry.space_group_name_H-M   'P 1'
#
loop_
_entity.id
_entity.type
_entity.pdbx_description
1 polymer ?
#
loop_
_entity_poly.entity_id
_entity_poly.type
_entity_poly.pdbx_seq_one_letter_code
_entity_poly.pdbx_strand_id
1 'polypeptide(L)'
;MMFKLIVCALATTSALKVGEAPKPTMQKALALRGGGLSLETASLIGAVYNGGFGLTLLADPEKFYGKDGIMPYFSTAMCPVAQKFFGRTFGAMLTAVAAMHFLDGPSVSLCKQMALSGLMILLPMALALQDPDNFVQMMFRAQIVMHLAYCYVTGAAGGLF
;
A
#
# COMPACT_ATOMS: atom_id res chain seq x y z
N MET A 1 -2.30 -22.33 -3.49
CA MET A 1 -1.91 -21.57 -4.71
C MET A 1 -1.40 -20.16 -4.39
N MET A 2 -2.04 -19.44 -3.48
CA MET A 2 -1.74 -18.04 -3.15
C MET A 2 -0.41 -17.79 -2.40
N PHE A 3 0.00 -18.69 -1.50
CA PHE A 3 1.32 -18.64 -0.85
C PHE A 3 2.47 -18.71 -1.88
N LYS A 4 2.29 -19.45 -2.98
CA LYS A 4 3.26 -19.52 -4.07
C LYS A 4 3.34 -18.20 -4.85
N LEU A 5 2.25 -17.44 -4.94
CA LEU A 5 2.25 -16.11 -5.58
C LEU A 5 2.95 -15.05 -4.71
N ILE A 6 2.78 -15.11 -3.39
CA ILE A 6 3.51 -14.23 -2.44
C ILE A 6 5.01 -14.56 -2.45
N VAL A 7 5.35 -15.86 -2.42
CA VAL A 7 6.75 -16.30 -2.54
C VAL A 7 7.32 -15.96 -3.92
N CYS A 8 6.55 -16.08 -5.01
CA CYS A 8 6.98 -15.63 -6.34
C CYS A 8 7.18 -14.12 -6.38
N ALA A 9 6.29 -13.30 -5.80
CA ALA A 9 6.43 -11.85 -5.75
C ALA A 9 7.64 -11.40 -4.90
N LEU A 10 7.89 -12.06 -3.77
CA LEU A 10 9.06 -11.86 -2.90
C LEU A 10 10.36 -12.41 -3.55
N ALA A 11 10.28 -13.48 -4.33
CA ALA A 11 11.41 -14.05 -5.07
C ALA A 11 11.77 -13.21 -6.30
N THR A 12 10.78 -12.65 -7.02
CA THR A 12 11.03 -11.74 -8.14
C THR A 12 11.62 -10.40 -7.69
N THR A 13 11.28 -9.93 -6.48
CA THR A 13 11.85 -8.70 -5.90
C THR A 13 13.25 -8.91 -5.31
N SER A 14 13.60 -10.13 -4.89
CA SER A 14 14.97 -10.47 -4.45
C SER A 14 15.91 -10.86 -5.60
N ALA A 15 15.39 -11.28 -6.75
CA ALA A 15 16.15 -11.63 -7.95
C ALA A 15 16.61 -10.42 -8.81
N LEU A 16 16.24 -9.19 -8.44
CA LEU A 16 16.55 -7.97 -9.20
C LEU A 16 17.61 -7.06 -8.55
N LYS A 17 18.36 -7.55 -7.56
CA LYS A 17 19.61 -6.88 -7.15
C LYS A 17 20.69 -7.11 -8.20
N VAL A 18 20.73 -6.26 -9.22
CA VAL A 18 21.90 -6.16 -10.10
C VAL A 18 23.06 -5.63 -9.26
N GLY A 19 24.01 -6.51 -8.93
CA GLY A 19 25.19 -6.21 -8.12
C GLY A 19 26.25 -5.36 -8.81
N GLU A 20 26.01 -4.91 -10.04
CA GLU A 20 26.91 -4.06 -10.81
C GLU A 20 26.17 -2.82 -11.33
N ALA A 21 26.86 -1.68 -11.32
CA ALA A 21 26.34 -0.44 -11.89
C ALA A 21 25.92 -0.68 -13.36
N PRO A 22 24.68 -0.34 -13.76
CA PRO A 22 24.17 -0.69 -15.07
C PRO A 22 24.94 0.04 -16.17
N LYS A 23 25.35 -0.70 -17.21
CA LYS A 23 25.98 -0.14 -18.42
C LYS A 23 25.07 0.95 -19.03
N PRO A 24 25.61 2.02 -19.62
CA PRO A 24 24.82 3.13 -20.17
C PRO A 24 23.73 2.70 -21.16
N THR A 25 23.96 1.63 -21.90
CA THR A 25 23.00 1.05 -22.86
C THR A 25 21.79 0.38 -22.22
N MET A 26 21.89 -0.01 -20.94
CA MET A 26 20.79 -0.63 -20.17
C MET A 26 19.92 0.42 -19.47
N GLN A 27 20.33 1.69 -19.40
CA GLN A 27 19.57 2.74 -18.72
C GLN A 27 18.18 2.98 -19.34
N LYS A 28 18.04 2.85 -20.66
CA LYS A 28 16.73 2.97 -21.35
C LYS A 28 15.81 1.78 -21.07
N ALA A 29 16.37 0.59 -20.89
CA ALA A 29 15.62 -0.61 -20.49
C ALA A 29 15.26 -0.61 -18.99
N LEU A 30 16.10 -0.01 -18.13
CA LEU A 30 15.79 0.27 -16.73
C LEU A 30 14.76 1.40 -16.56
N ALA A 31 14.76 2.41 -17.44
CA ALA A 31 13.72 3.44 -17.44
C ALA A 31 12.32 2.86 -17.69
N LEU A 32 12.22 1.77 -18.46
CA LEU A 32 10.98 1.00 -18.67
C LEU A 32 10.57 0.14 -17.45
N ARG A 33 11.44 -0.02 -16.44
CA ARG A 33 11.13 -0.73 -15.17
C ARG A 33 10.52 0.15 -14.09
N GLY A 34 10.35 1.45 -14.32
CA GLY A 34 9.75 2.36 -13.34
C GLY A 34 10.20 3.82 -13.40
N GLY A 35 10.93 4.21 -14.44
CA GLY A 35 11.61 5.52 -14.54
C GLY A 35 10.75 6.70 -14.99
N GLY A 36 9.45 6.70 -14.74
CA GLY A 36 8.55 7.77 -15.18
C GLY A 36 8.33 8.90 -14.15
N LEU A 37 8.42 8.59 -12.85
CA LEU A 37 8.12 9.52 -11.76
C LEU A 37 9.38 9.81 -10.95
N SER A 38 9.54 11.07 -10.51
CA SER A 38 10.61 11.42 -9.58
C SER A 38 10.39 10.73 -8.23
N LEU A 39 11.48 10.53 -7.49
CA LEU A 39 11.43 9.97 -6.14
C LEU A 39 10.50 10.80 -5.22
N GLU A 40 10.54 12.13 -5.38
CA GLU A 40 9.67 13.06 -4.66
C GLU A 40 8.19 12.81 -4.97
N THR A 41 7.83 12.73 -6.26
CA THR A 41 6.44 12.49 -6.67
C THR A 41 5.95 11.11 -6.23
N ALA A 42 6.76 10.07 -6.38
CA ALA A 42 6.38 8.72 -5.96
C ALA A 42 6.19 8.63 -4.44
N SER A 43 7.09 9.27 -3.67
CA SER A 43 7.00 9.32 -2.22
C SER A 43 5.78 10.14 -1.76
N LEU A 44 5.47 11.26 -2.42
CA LEU A 44 4.29 12.06 -2.12
C LEU A 44 2.99 11.30 -2.41
N ILE A 45 2.90 10.60 -3.55
CA ILE A 45 1.76 9.72 -3.85
C ILE A 45 1.59 8.68 -2.72
N GLY A 46 2.70 8.08 -2.28
CA GLY A 46 2.67 7.13 -1.19
C GLY A 46 2.24 7.75 0.14
N ALA A 47 2.70 8.97 0.44
CA ALA A 47 2.31 9.70 1.64
C ALA A 47 0.83 10.09 1.62
N VAL A 48 0.30 10.55 0.49
CA VAL A 48 -1.13 10.87 0.35
C VAL A 48 -1.98 9.62 0.50
N TYR A 49 -1.56 8.50 -0.10
CA TYR A 49 -2.29 7.24 -0.02
C TYR A 49 -2.35 6.68 1.42
N ASN A 50 -1.18 6.54 2.06
CA ASN A 50 -1.11 6.04 3.44
C ASN A 50 -1.69 7.04 4.43
N GLY A 51 -1.45 8.33 4.24
CA GLY A 51 -1.88 9.40 5.15
C GLY A 51 -3.39 9.65 5.07
N GLY A 52 -3.97 9.64 3.87
CA GLY A 52 -5.42 9.81 3.70
C GLY A 52 -6.20 8.66 4.36
N PHE A 53 -5.78 7.42 4.11
CA PHE A 53 -6.40 6.25 4.74
C PHE A 53 -6.07 6.17 6.25
N GLY A 54 -4.82 6.49 6.61
CA GLY A 54 -4.34 6.48 7.99
C GLY A 54 -5.06 7.48 8.90
N LEU A 55 -5.21 8.72 8.43
CA LEU A 55 -5.84 9.79 9.22
C LEU A 55 -7.32 9.53 9.45
N THR A 56 -8.03 9.03 8.44
CA THR A 56 -9.46 8.70 8.53
C THR A 56 -9.70 7.51 9.48
N LEU A 57 -8.84 6.49 9.45
CA LEU A 57 -8.84 5.41 10.44
C LEU A 57 -8.47 5.90 11.85
N LEU A 58 -7.51 6.83 11.97
CA LEU A 58 -7.13 7.36 13.27
C LEU A 58 -8.25 8.19 13.91
N ALA A 59 -8.93 9.01 13.10
CA ALA A 59 -10.01 9.88 13.53
C ALA A 59 -11.26 9.08 13.92
N ASP A 60 -11.85 8.35 12.96
CA ASP A 60 -13.14 7.69 13.16
C ASP A 60 -13.39 6.53 12.16
N PRO A 61 -12.89 5.31 12.43
CA PRO A 61 -13.03 4.19 11.50
C PRO A 61 -14.47 3.87 11.10
N GLU A 62 -15.42 3.98 12.03
CA GLU A 62 -16.82 3.63 11.78
C GLU A 62 -17.47 4.65 10.85
N LYS A 63 -17.25 5.95 11.10
CA LYS A 63 -17.81 7.01 10.26
C LYS A 63 -17.28 6.97 8.82
N PHE A 64 -16.03 6.57 8.63
CA PHE A 64 -15.45 6.51 7.29
C PHE A 64 -15.73 5.17 6.59
N TYR A 65 -15.60 4.04 7.29
CA TYR A 65 -15.52 2.72 6.68
C TYR A 65 -16.57 1.70 7.17
N GLY A 66 -17.32 2.02 8.22
CA GLY A 66 -18.42 1.18 8.73
C GLY A 66 -19.57 1.06 7.73
N LYS A 67 -20.59 0.29 8.10
CA LYS A 67 -21.76 -0.03 7.24
C LYS A 67 -22.40 1.20 6.61
N ASP A 68 -22.60 2.24 7.41
CA ASP A 68 -23.22 3.51 7.00
C ASP A 68 -22.19 4.64 6.82
N GLY A 69 -20.92 4.26 6.65
CA GLY A 69 -19.81 5.19 6.50
C GLY A 69 -19.76 5.87 5.14
N ILE A 70 -18.91 6.90 5.03
CA ILE A 70 -18.70 7.66 3.78
C ILE A 70 -18.20 6.76 2.64
N MET A 71 -17.33 5.80 2.96
CA MET A 71 -16.74 4.84 2.04
C MET A 71 -16.81 3.44 2.68
N PRO A 72 -17.97 2.77 2.64
CA PRO A 72 -18.21 1.57 3.45
C PRO A 72 -17.36 0.40 2.96
N TYR A 73 -16.49 -0.09 3.84
CA TYR A 73 -15.70 -1.32 3.64
C TYR A 73 -16.39 -2.50 4.30
N PHE A 74 -17.06 -2.26 5.43
CA PHE A 74 -17.78 -3.28 6.17
C PHE A 74 -19.27 -3.26 5.82
N SER A 75 -19.88 -4.43 5.68
CA SER A 75 -21.34 -4.59 5.47
C SER A 75 -22.12 -4.59 6.79
N THR A 76 -21.41 -4.69 7.91
CA THR A 76 -21.90 -4.73 9.29
C THR A 76 -21.21 -3.65 10.12
N ALA A 77 -21.79 -3.31 11.26
CA ALA A 77 -21.17 -2.37 12.20
C ALA A 77 -19.86 -2.96 12.72
N MET A 78 -18.80 -2.15 12.82
CA MET A 78 -17.54 -2.64 13.35
C MET A 78 -17.69 -2.98 14.84
N CYS A 79 -17.06 -4.07 15.27
CA CYS A 79 -16.93 -4.36 16.69
C CYS A 79 -16.21 -3.20 17.41
N PRO A 80 -16.68 -2.73 18.58
CA PRO A 80 -16.11 -1.57 19.26
C PRO A 80 -14.60 -1.69 19.56
N VAL A 81 -14.10 -2.90 19.84
CA VAL A 81 -12.67 -3.14 20.08
C VAL A 81 -11.88 -3.04 18.77
N ALA A 82 -12.39 -3.64 17.70
CA ALA A 82 -11.80 -3.57 16.36
C ALA A 82 -11.73 -2.11 15.86
N GLN A 83 -12.76 -1.31 16.11
CA GLN A 83 -12.77 0.11 15.78
C GLN A 83 -11.78 0.91 16.63
N LYS A 84 -11.93 0.87 17.96
CA LYS A 84 -11.23 1.80 18.87
C LYS A 84 -9.74 1.53 18.97
N PHE A 85 -9.33 0.26 18.91
CA PHE A 85 -7.92 -0.09 19.02
C PHE A 85 -7.31 -0.43 17.68
N PHE A 86 -7.80 -1.45 16.97
CA PHE A 86 -7.14 -1.94 15.75
C PHE A 86 -7.21 -0.93 14.60
N GLY A 87 -8.40 -0.39 14.32
CA GLY A 87 -8.58 0.64 13.28
C GLY A 87 -7.71 1.86 13.54
N ARG A 88 -7.78 2.42 14.76
CA ARG A 88 -6.98 3.60 15.13
C ARG A 88 -5.48 3.34 15.19
N THR A 89 -5.04 2.19 15.70
CA THR A 89 -3.62 1.83 15.73
C THR A 89 -3.07 1.66 14.33
N PHE A 90 -3.82 0.98 13.46
CA PHE A 90 -3.43 0.86 12.06
C PHE A 90 -3.40 2.24 11.38
N GLY A 91 -4.41 3.07 11.63
CA GLY A 91 -4.45 4.45 11.17
C GLY A 91 -3.25 5.30 11.63
N ALA A 92 -2.86 5.19 12.90
CA ALA A 92 -1.69 5.86 13.46
C ALA A 92 -0.39 5.44 12.77
N MET A 93 -0.20 4.12 12.56
CA MET A 93 1.00 3.60 11.88
C MET A 93 1.11 4.13 10.45
N LEU A 94 0.01 4.11 9.68
CA LEU A 94 0.01 4.61 8.31
C LEU A 94 0.22 6.13 8.23
N THR A 95 -0.38 6.88 9.17
CA THR A 95 -0.19 8.32 9.28
C THR A 95 1.27 8.66 9.61
N ALA A 96 1.91 7.89 10.50
CA ALA A 96 3.32 8.05 10.82
C ALA A 96 4.22 7.78 9.60
N VAL A 97 3.98 6.69 8.87
CA VAL A 97 4.72 6.38 7.62
C VAL A 97 4.56 7.50 6.59
N ALA A 98 3.35 8.07 6.46
CA ALA A 98 3.12 9.21 5.58
C ALA A 98 3.85 10.48 6.03
N ALA A 99 3.88 10.75 7.35
CA ALA A 99 4.56 11.91 7.91
C ALA A 99 6.07 11.91 7.63
N MET A 100 6.70 10.74 7.52
CA MET A 100 8.13 10.62 7.20
C MET A 100 8.51 11.32 5.89
N HIS A 101 7.61 11.39 4.91
CA HIS A 101 7.84 12.15 3.68
C HIS A 101 8.08 13.64 3.96
N PHE A 102 7.37 14.23 4.93
CA PHE A 102 7.44 15.64 5.26
C PHE A 102 8.49 15.97 6.32
N LEU A 103 8.79 15.02 7.21
CA LEU A 103 9.77 15.20 8.29
C LEU A 103 11.21 14.95 7.81
N ASP A 104 11.43 13.82 7.14
CA ASP A 104 12.77 13.36 6.73
C ASP A 104 12.98 13.46 5.21
N GLY A 105 11.93 13.78 4.46
CA GLY A 105 11.97 13.91 3.01
C GLY A 105 11.74 12.59 2.27
N PRO A 106 11.61 12.67 0.93
CA PRO A 106 11.45 11.49 0.09
C PRO A 106 12.74 10.65 0.04
N SER A 107 12.62 9.32 0.22
CA SER A 107 13.77 8.41 0.13
C SER A 107 13.40 7.08 -0.53
N VAL A 108 14.38 6.43 -1.16
CA VAL A 108 14.22 5.08 -1.75
C VAL A 108 13.78 4.07 -0.68
N SER A 109 14.31 4.20 0.55
CA SER A 109 13.93 3.34 1.67
C SER A 109 12.46 3.52 2.04
N LEU A 110 11.98 4.76 2.13
CA LEU A 110 10.59 5.06 2.46
C LEU A 110 9.63 4.51 1.39
N CYS A 111 9.91 4.76 0.11
CA CYS A 111 9.12 4.21 -1.00
C CYS A 111 9.10 2.67 -0.99
N LYS A 112 10.23 2.04 -0.67
CA LYS A 112 10.32 0.58 -0.53
C LYS A 112 9.48 0.05 0.64
N GLN A 113 9.53 0.72 1.79
CA GLN A 113 8.73 0.35 2.95
C GLN A 113 7.23 0.47 2.67
N MET A 114 6.82 1.56 2.03
CA MET A 114 5.45 1.80 1.56
C MET A 114 4.98 0.71 0.58
N ALA A 115 5.81 0.34 -0.40
CA ALA A 115 5.47 -0.71 -1.35
C ALA A 115 5.33 -2.08 -0.68
N LEU A 116 6.26 -2.43 0.23
CA LEU A 116 6.21 -3.70 0.96
C LEU A 116 4.99 -3.78 1.87
N SER A 117 4.65 -2.70 2.60
CA SER A 117 3.45 -2.68 3.44
C SER A 117 2.19 -2.88 2.61
N GLY A 118 2.09 -2.22 1.45
CA GLY A 118 0.98 -2.38 0.51
C GLY A 118 0.87 -3.78 -0.08
N LEU A 119 2.00 -4.43 -0.40
CA LEU A 119 2.00 -5.81 -0.90
C LEU A 119 1.52 -6.79 0.17
N MET A 120 1.89 -6.59 1.43
CA MET A 120 1.49 -7.48 2.53
C MET A 120 -0.01 -7.41 2.84
N ILE A 121 -0.67 -6.28 2.58
CA ILE A 121 -2.10 -6.14 2.87
C ILE A 121 -3.02 -6.69 1.78
N LEU A 122 -2.49 -7.00 0.59
CA LEU A 122 -3.26 -7.63 -0.49
C LEU A 122 -3.87 -8.97 -0.08
N LEU A 123 -3.20 -9.75 0.76
CA LEU A 123 -3.73 -11.03 1.25
C LEU A 123 -4.99 -10.81 2.12
N PRO A 124 -4.93 -10.01 3.21
CA PRO A 124 -6.13 -9.65 3.97
C PRO A 124 -7.27 -9.11 3.11
N MET A 125 -6.98 -8.29 2.10
CA MET A 125 -8.01 -7.75 1.19
C MET A 125 -8.63 -8.83 0.29
N ALA A 126 -7.83 -9.78 -0.19
CA ALA A 126 -8.34 -10.91 -0.95
C ALA A 126 -9.21 -11.84 -0.08
N LEU A 127 -8.87 -12.00 1.20
CA LEU A 127 -9.70 -12.74 2.16
C LEU A 127 -11.03 -12.01 2.42
N ALA A 128 -11.04 -10.68 2.52
CA ALA A 128 -12.28 -9.91 2.65
C ALA A 128 -13.23 -10.12 1.46
N LEU A 129 -12.72 -10.32 0.24
CA LEU A 129 -13.55 -10.66 -0.92
C LEU A 129 -14.23 -12.02 -0.83
N GLN A 130 -13.74 -12.93 0.02
CA GLN A 130 -14.33 -14.25 0.25
C GLN A 130 -15.42 -14.24 1.33
N ASP A 131 -15.65 -13.08 1.98
CA ASP A 131 -16.59 -12.92 3.08
C ASP A 131 -17.59 -11.77 2.76
N PRO A 132 -18.55 -11.98 1.84
CA PRO A 132 -19.55 -10.98 1.48
C PRO A 132 -20.46 -10.54 2.63
N ASP A 133 -20.62 -11.38 3.65
CA ASP A 133 -21.53 -11.13 4.77
C ASP A 133 -21.00 -10.00 5.67
N ASN A 134 -19.68 -9.86 5.74
CA ASN A 134 -19.03 -8.84 6.58
C ASN A 134 -18.38 -7.71 5.78
N PHE A 135 -18.08 -7.90 4.49
CA PHE A 135 -17.33 -6.92 3.69
C PHE A 135 -18.01 -6.53 2.37
N VAL A 136 -17.87 -5.25 2.02
CA VAL A 136 -18.39 -4.69 0.76
C VAL A 136 -17.45 -5.07 -0.38
N GLN A 137 -17.77 -6.15 -1.10
CA GLN A 137 -16.87 -6.71 -2.12
C GLN A 137 -16.46 -5.70 -3.21
N MET A 138 -17.38 -4.87 -3.70
CA MET A 138 -17.07 -3.88 -4.74
C MET A 138 -15.98 -2.93 -4.25
N MET A 139 -16.10 -2.46 -3.00
CA MET A 139 -15.13 -1.54 -2.41
C MET A 139 -13.76 -2.19 -2.26
N PHE A 140 -13.68 -3.45 -1.82
CA PHE A 140 -12.41 -4.17 -1.75
C PHE A 140 -11.79 -4.43 -3.13
N ARG A 141 -12.60 -4.69 -4.17
CA ARG A 141 -12.07 -4.80 -5.55
C ARG A 141 -11.45 -3.48 -6.02
N ALA A 142 -12.15 -2.36 -5.80
CA ALA A 142 -11.62 -1.03 -6.10
C ALA A 142 -10.33 -0.76 -5.30
N GLN A 143 -10.32 -1.11 -4.02
CA GLN A 143 -9.17 -0.92 -3.15
C GLN A 143 -7.97 -1.78 -3.57
N ILE A 144 -8.18 -3.00 -4.07
CA ILE A 144 -7.09 -3.84 -4.63
C ILE A 144 -6.47 -3.16 -5.85
N VAL A 145 -7.28 -2.64 -6.77
CA VAL A 145 -6.79 -1.96 -7.98
C VAL A 145 -5.95 -0.75 -7.59
N MET A 146 -6.45 0.08 -6.66
CA MET A 146 -5.70 1.24 -6.16
C MET A 146 -4.43 0.85 -5.42
N HIS A 147 -4.47 -0.21 -4.59
CA HIS A 147 -3.29 -0.74 -3.91
C HIS A 147 -2.21 -1.18 -4.90
N LEU A 148 -2.59 -1.89 -5.98
CA LEU A 148 -1.63 -2.36 -6.98
C LEU A 148 -0.97 -1.18 -7.71
N ALA A 149 -1.72 -0.14 -8.06
CA ALA A 149 -1.18 1.07 -8.67
C ALA A 149 -0.21 1.80 -7.72
N TYR A 150 -0.61 1.96 -6.45
CA TYR A 150 0.22 2.54 -5.40
C TYR A 150 1.51 1.72 -5.17
N CYS A 151 1.42 0.39 -5.06
CA CYS A 151 2.56 -0.51 -4.89
C CYS A 151 3.49 -0.47 -6.10
N TYR A 152 2.94 -0.31 -7.31
CA TYR A 152 3.73 -0.14 -8.52
C TYR A 152 4.57 1.15 -8.45
N VAL A 153 3.94 2.29 -8.18
CA VAL A 153 4.60 3.60 -8.11
C VAL A 153 5.69 3.62 -7.03
N THR A 154 5.34 3.20 -5.82
CA THR A 154 6.27 3.21 -4.68
C THR A 154 7.33 2.11 -4.80
N GLY A 155 7.00 0.96 -5.39
CA GLY A 155 7.93 -0.14 -5.59
C GLY A 155 8.97 0.15 -6.67
N ALA A 156 8.56 0.79 -7.76
CA ALA A 156 9.45 1.29 -8.80
C ALA A 156 10.46 2.30 -8.23
N ALA A 157 9.97 3.33 -7.53
CA ALA A 157 10.83 4.33 -6.90
C ALA A 157 11.67 3.76 -5.75
N GLY A 158 11.19 2.70 -5.10
CA GLY A 158 11.90 1.95 -4.06
C GLY A 158 12.93 0.95 -4.61
N GLY A 159 13.00 0.74 -5.92
CA GLY A 159 13.91 -0.25 -6.54
C GLY A 159 13.58 -1.70 -6.17
N LEU A 160 12.29 -2.05 -6.08
CA LEU A 160 11.83 -3.42 -5.87
C LEU A 160 11.76 -4.22 -7.18
N PHE A 161 11.54 -3.56 -8.32
CA PHE A 161 11.48 -4.16 -9.66
C PHE A 161 11.97 -3.19 -10.73
#